data_AF-A0A6A4HV72-F1
#
_entry.id   AF-A0A6A4HV72-F1
#
_cell.length_a   1.000
_cell.length_b   1.000
_cell.length_c   1.000
_cell.angle_alpha   90.00
_cell.angle_beta   90.00
_cell.angle_gamma   90.00
#
_symmetry.space_group_name_H-M   'P 1'
#
loop_
_entity.id
_entity.type
_entity.pdbx_description
1 polymer ?
#
loop_
_entity_poly.entity_id
_entity_poly.type
_entity_poly.pdbx_seq_one_letter_code
_entity_poly.pdbx_strand_id
1 'polypeptide(L)'
;MAQPGISDPETERVIEEKVEVFWKGIEGGKTGAIIVTFSGKRAKKTWLQVYISEEEVPWEQWVINAEIQQPQDHGKPQTGSPSTPSTHTHTHTSSERGRTAVPLITNATGISPFPIGVSVKIGGVEIG
;
A
#
# COMPACT_ATOMS: atom_id res chain seq x y z
N MET A 1 -11.12 18.27 5.44
CA MET A 1 -10.03 18.27 4.43
C MET A 1 -10.55 17.47 3.24
N ALA A 2 -10.37 17.96 2.01
CA ALA A 2 -10.68 17.20 0.80
C ALA A 2 -9.41 16.44 0.39
N GLN A 3 -9.44 15.12 0.49
CA GLN A 3 -8.35 14.27 0.04
C GLN A 3 -8.53 14.03 -1.48
N PRO A 4 -7.49 14.17 -2.31
CA PRO A 4 -7.62 13.80 -3.72
C PRO A 4 -7.94 12.31 -3.81
N GLY A 5 -9.11 11.99 -4.36
CA GLY A 5 -9.55 10.62 -4.59
C GLY A 5 -9.08 10.14 -5.96
N ILE A 6 -8.65 8.89 -6.00
CA ILE A 6 -8.45 8.15 -7.24
C ILE A 6 -9.80 7.51 -7.56
N SER A 7 -10.41 7.82 -8.71
CA SER A 7 -11.68 7.21 -9.12
C SER A 7 -11.41 6.07 -10.10
N ASP A 8 -11.27 4.87 -9.56
CA ASP A 8 -11.16 3.63 -10.34
C ASP A 8 -11.78 2.46 -9.59
N PRO A 9 -12.84 1.87 -10.14
CA PRO A 9 -13.60 0.85 -9.45
C PRO A 9 -12.80 -0.39 -9.07
N GLU A 10 -11.79 -0.77 -9.86
CA GLU A 10 -10.98 -1.97 -9.59
C GLU A 10 -10.04 -1.72 -8.40
N THR A 11 -9.34 -0.60 -8.42
CA THR A 11 -8.45 -0.17 -7.33
C THR A 11 -9.24 0.05 -6.03
N GLU A 12 -10.39 0.72 -6.10
CA GLU A 12 -11.28 0.92 -4.95
C GLU A 12 -11.71 -0.41 -4.35
N ARG A 13 -12.15 -1.36 -5.18
CA ARG A 13 -12.56 -2.70 -4.73
C ARG A 13 -11.43 -3.45 -4.03
N VAL A 14 -10.22 -3.46 -4.60
CA VAL A 14 -9.07 -4.15 -4.00
C VAL A 14 -8.71 -3.52 -2.65
N ILE A 15 -8.75 -2.19 -2.57
CA ILE A 15 -8.49 -1.48 -1.31
C ILE A 15 -9.55 -1.85 -0.27
N GLU A 16 -10.83 -1.82 -0.63
CA GLU A 16 -11.93 -2.18 0.27
C GLU A 16 -11.78 -3.61 0.80
N GLU A 17 -11.50 -4.57 -0.08
CA GLU A 17 -11.29 -5.98 0.30
C GLU A 17 -10.12 -6.14 1.28
N LYS A 18 -8.97 -5.50 0.99
CA LYS A 18 -7.78 -5.58 1.86
C LYS A 18 -7.99 -4.88 3.20
N VAL A 19 -8.69 -3.75 3.21
CA VAL A 19 -9.05 -3.05 4.45
C VAL A 19 -10.01 -3.88 5.29
N GLU A 20 -10.96 -4.58 4.69
CA GLU A 20 -11.86 -5.48 5.41
C GLU A 20 -11.09 -6.65 6.06
N VAL A 21 -10.18 -7.28 5.32
CA VAL A 21 -9.30 -8.34 5.84
C VAL A 21 -8.44 -7.81 7.00
N PHE A 22 -7.87 -6.61 6.83
CA PHE A 22 -7.09 -5.95 7.86
C PHE A 22 -7.92 -5.75 9.13
N TRP A 23 -9.10 -5.14 9.01
CA TRP A 23 -10.00 -4.86 10.12
C TRP A 23 -10.36 -6.12 10.90
N LYS A 24 -10.79 -7.17 10.21
CA LYS A 24 -11.13 -8.48 10.83
C LYS A 24 -9.96 -9.10 11.58
N GLY A 25 -8.73 -8.92 11.10
CA GLY A 25 -7.57 -9.56 11.73
C GLY A 25 -6.95 -8.77 12.89
N ILE A 26 -7.17 -7.46 12.96
CA ILE A 26 -6.74 -6.61 14.08
C ILE A 26 -7.78 -6.49 15.20
N GLU A 27 -9.03 -6.90 14.93
CA GLU A 27 -10.07 -7.06 15.96
C GLU A 27 -9.52 -7.88 17.15
N GLY A 28 -9.62 -7.30 18.35
CA GLY A 28 -9.02 -7.86 19.57
C GLY A 28 -7.73 -7.18 20.05
N GLY A 29 -7.40 -5.99 19.54
CA GLY A 29 -6.30 -5.15 20.06
C GLY A 29 -4.92 -5.50 19.50
N LYS A 30 -4.87 -6.06 18.29
CA LYS A 30 -3.61 -6.40 17.62
C LYS A 30 -3.13 -5.23 16.76
N THR A 31 -1.82 -5.16 16.57
CA THR A 31 -1.18 -4.25 15.62
C THR A 31 -1.04 -4.92 14.25
N GLY A 32 -1.04 -4.11 13.21
CA GLY A 32 -0.74 -4.57 11.87
C GLY A 32 -0.28 -3.45 10.94
N ALA A 33 -0.06 -3.80 9.68
CA ALA A 33 0.37 -2.88 8.66
C ALA A 33 -0.29 -3.19 7.32
N ILE A 34 -0.61 -2.15 6.56
CA ILE A 34 -0.98 -2.25 5.15
C ILE A 34 0.24 -1.86 4.33
N ILE A 35 0.59 -2.67 3.33
CA ILE A 35 1.75 -2.47 2.47
C ILE A 35 1.27 -2.24 1.05
N VAL A 36 1.63 -1.10 0.48
CA VAL A 36 1.40 -0.78 -0.94
C VAL A 36 2.74 -0.87 -1.67
N THR A 37 2.80 -1.65 -2.74
CA THR A 37 4.02 -1.91 -3.50
C THR A 37 3.83 -1.46 -4.94
N PHE A 38 4.76 -0.67 -5.46
CA PHE A 38 4.86 -0.34 -6.87
C PHE A 38 5.97 -1.16 -7.51
N SER A 39 5.62 -1.85 -8.59
CA SER A 39 6.54 -2.72 -9.32
C SER A 39 6.86 -2.18 -10.70
N GLY A 40 8.05 -2.53 -11.20
CA GLY A 40 8.48 -2.25 -12.56
C GLY A 40 8.61 -3.57 -13.31
N LYS A 41 8.10 -3.63 -14.53
CA LYS A 41 8.30 -4.79 -15.40
C LYS A 41 9.73 -4.80 -15.92
N ARG A 42 10.47 -5.87 -15.63
CA ARG A 42 11.82 -6.10 -16.16
C ARG A 42 11.81 -7.34 -17.05
N ALA A 43 12.31 -7.19 -18.27
CA ALA A 43 12.56 -8.33 -19.14
C ALA A 43 13.74 -9.13 -18.57
N LYS A 44 13.47 -10.35 -18.10
CA LYS A 44 14.51 -11.28 -17.67
C LYS A 44 15.03 -12.01 -18.90
N LYS A 45 16.29 -11.75 -19.26
CA LYS A 45 16.98 -12.53 -20.29
C LYS A 45 17.43 -13.84 -19.68
N THR A 46 16.65 -14.90 -19.87
CA THR A 46 17.08 -16.25 -19.52
C THR A 46 18.19 -16.67 -20.49
N TRP A 47 19.30 -17.16 -19.97
CA TRP A 47 20.56 -17.41 -20.70
C TRP A 47 20.49 -18.42 -21.86
N LEU A 48 19.38 -19.16 -22.02
CA LEU A 48 19.02 -19.82 -23.27
C LEU A 48 17.89 -19.02 -23.91
N GLN A 49 18.19 -18.33 -25.01
CA GLN A 49 17.37 -17.34 -25.75
C GLN A 49 15.96 -17.77 -26.22
N VAL A 50 15.31 -18.72 -25.56
CA VAL A 50 14.02 -19.30 -25.97
C VAL A 50 12.82 -18.60 -25.30
N TYR A 51 12.98 -17.95 -24.15
CA TYR A 51 11.88 -17.24 -23.47
C TYR A 51 12.33 -15.91 -22.86
N ILE A 52 11.73 -14.81 -23.31
CA ILE A 52 11.73 -13.53 -22.60
C ILE A 52 10.55 -13.60 -21.62
N SER A 53 10.83 -13.70 -20.33
CA SER A 53 9.78 -13.57 -19.29
C SER A 53 9.80 -12.14 -18.74
N GLU A 54 8.63 -11.53 -18.61
CA GLU A 54 8.47 -10.31 -17.83
C GLU A 54 8.43 -10.69 -16.34
N GLU A 55 9.30 -10.08 -15.53
CA GLU A 55 9.30 -10.18 -14.08
C GLU A 55 8.88 -8.83 -13.50
N GLU A 56 7.97 -8.84 -12.51
CA GLU A 56 7.64 -7.65 -11.74
C GLU A 56 8.61 -7.51 -10.58
N VAL A 57 9.36 -6.40 -10.55
CA VAL A 57 10.35 -6.12 -9.50
C VAL A 57 9.89 -4.89 -8.72
N PRO A 58 9.73 -4.99 -7.38
CA PRO A 58 9.32 -3.86 -6.56
C PRO A 58 10.40 -2.78 -6.59
N TRP A 59 10.01 -1.54 -6.85
CA TRP A 59 10.91 -0.38 -6.84
C TRP A 59 10.54 0.66 -5.78
N GLU A 60 9.29 0.64 -5.31
CA GLU A 60 8.82 1.48 -4.21
C GLU A 60 7.81 0.70 -3.36
N GLN A 61 7.89 0.87 -2.03
CA GLN A 61 7.01 0.19 -1.08
C GLN A 61 6.65 1.14 0.07
N TRP A 62 5.37 1.27 0.34
CA TRP A 62 4.80 2.14 1.37
C TRP A 62 4.20 1.26 2.45
N VAL A 63 4.62 1.47 3.71
CA VAL A 63 4.16 0.70 4.86
C VAL A 63 3.34 1.62 5.78
N ILE A 64 2.05 1.35 5.88
CA ILE A 64 1.10 2.06 6.73
C ILE A 64 0.88 1.22 7.97
N ASN A 65 1.52 1.60 9.08
CA ASN A 65 1.33 0.91 10.36
C ASN A 65 0.04 1.39 11.03
N ALA A 66 -0.74 0.47 11.59
CA ALA A 66 -1.96 0.77 12.30
C ALA A 66 -2.13 -0.11 13.55
N GLU A 67 -2.65 0.49 14.60
CA GLU A 67 -2.90 -0.11 15.91
C GLU A 67 -4.31 0.27 16.35
N ILE A 68 -5.13 -0.72 16.71
CA ILE A 68 -6.41 -0.45 17.37
C ILE A 68 -6.18 -0.38 18.86
N GLN A 69 -6.28 0.83 19.42
CA GLN A 69 -6.41 0.99 20.86
C GLN A 69 -7.84 0.68 21.28
N GLN A 70 -8.03 -0.40 22.04
CA GLN A 70 -9.32 -0.71 22.62
C GLN A 70 -9.60 0.28 23.76
N PRO A 71 -10.76 0.95 23.82
CA PRO A 71 -11.09 1.83 24.93
C PRO A 71 -11.08 1.02 26.22
N GLN A 72 -10.19 1.35 27.16
CA GLN A 72 -10.25 0.73 28.49
C GLN A 72 -11.55 1.15 29.18
N ASP A 73 -12.33 0.15 29.57
CA ASP A 73 -13.60 0.27 30.26
C ASP A 73 -13.40 0.78 31.69
N HIS A 74 -13.15 2.08 31.83
CA HIS A 74 -13.24 2.81 33.10
C HIS A 74 -13.74 4.24 32.87
N GLY A 75 -15.06 4.40 32.75
CA GLY A 75 -15.79 5.55 33.31
C GLY A 75 -15.45 6.97 32.83
N LYS A 76 -14.71 7.17 31.74
CA LYS A 76 -14.58 8.48 31.10
C LYS A 76 -14.82 8.33 29.60
N PRO A 77 -15.72 9.12 28.98
CA PRO A 77 -15.63 9.35 27.56
C PRO A 77 -14.29 10.04 27.33
N GLN A 78 -13.28 9.27 26.92
CA GLN A 78 -12.10 9.86 26.34
C GLN A 78 -12.61 10.54 25.07
N THR A 79 -12.67 11.87 25.11
CA THR A 79 -12.72 12.71 23.92
C THR A 79 -11.43 12.43 23.15
N GLY A 80 -11.37 11.28 22.49
CA GLY A 80 -10.33 10.97 21.53
C GLY A 80 -10.44 12.05 20.49
N SER A 81 -9.43 12.92 20.44
CA SER A 81 -9.27 13.83 19.31
C SER A 81 -9.44 13.00 18.06
N PRO A 82 -10.38 13.33 17.14
CA PRO A 82 -10.52 12.58 15.90
C PRO A 82 -9.13 12.53 15.30
N SER A 83 -8.60 11.31 15.12
CA SER A 83 -7.28 11.11 14.56
C SER A 83 -7.27 11.86 13.24
N THR A 84 -6.58 13.01 13.21
CA THR A 84 -6.35 13.71 11.96
C THR A 84 -5.71 12.67 11.06
N PRO A 85 -6.31 12.30 9.92
CA PRO A 85 -5.64 11.43 8.97
C PRO A 85 -4.30 12.09 8.73
N SER A 86 -3.22 11.41 9.12
CA SER A 86 -1.88 11.93 8.94
C SER A 86 -1.62 11.88 7.44
N THR A 87 -2.12 12.90 6.73
CA THR A 87 -1.83 13.15 5.33
C THR A 87 -0.38 13.60 5.28
N HIS A 88 0.52 12.64 5.43
CA HIS A 88 1.88 12.81 4.96
C HIS A 88 1.75 12.81 3.45
N THR A 89 1.51 13.97 2.87
CA THR A 89 1.71 14.17 1.44
C THR A 89 3.16 13.81 1.19
N HIS A 90 3.42 12.61 0.68
CA HIS A 90 4.78 12.11 0.45
C HIS A 90 5.41 12.90 -0.69
N THR A 91 5.88 14.12 -0.41
CA THR A 91 6.66 14.94 -1.34
C THR A 91 8.09 14.40 -1.53
N HIS A 92 8.42 13.23 -0.94
CA HIS A 92 9.73 12.60 -1.07
C HIS A 92 9.95 11.95 -2.46
N THR A 93 8.88 11.58 -3.17
CA THR A 93 8.93 11.09 -4.57
C THR A 93 9.35 12.18 -5.56
N SER A 94 9.32 13.46 -5.16
CA SER A 94 9.85 14.59 -5.94
C SER A 94 11.35 14.86 -5.70
N SER A 95 12.01 14.11 -4.80
CA SER A 95 13.47 14.19 -4.65
C SER A 95 14.18 13.60 -5.87
N GLU A 96 15.34 14.16 -6.26
CA GLU A 96 16.13 13.68 -7.41
C GLU A 96 16.50 12.20 -7.28
N ARG A 97 16.80 11.75 -6.05
CA ARG A 97 17.04 10.34 -5.73
C ARG A 97 15.80 9.48 -5.99
N GLY A 98 14.61 9.93 -5.60
CA GLY A 98 13.35 9.24 -5.91
C GLY A 98 13.10 9.12 -7.41
N ARG A 99 13.33 10.20 -8.18
CA ARG A 99 13.14 10.24 -9.63
C ARG A 99 14.07 9.29 -10.39
N THR A 100 15.32 9.12 -9.96
CA THR A 100 16.26 8.20 -10.62
C THR A 100 15.93 6.72 -10.43
N ALA A 101 15.11 6.38 -9.43
CA ALA A 101 14.69 5.01 -9.14
C ALA A 101 13.39 4.62 -9.86
N VAL A 102 12.69 5.58 -10.46
CA VAL A 102 11.43 5.35 -11.19
C VAL A 102 11.75 4.53 -12.45
N PRO A 103 11.12 3.35 -12.65
CA PRO A 103 11.34 2.55 -13.84
C PRO A 103 10.84 3.27 -15.10
N LEU A 104 11.34 2.83 -16.26
CA LEU A 104 10.78 3.27 -17.52
C LEU A 104 9.29 2.87 -17.60
N ILE A 105 8.43 3.83 -17.96
CA ILE A 105 7.01 3.57 -18.20
C ILE A 105 6.89 2.78 -19.49
N THR A 106 6.53 1.50 -19.39
CA THR A 106 6.33 0.61 -20.54
C THR A 106 4.86 0.37 -20.86
N ASN A 107 3.95 0.70 -19.94
CA ASN A 107 2.51 0.63 -20.14
C ASN A 107 1.83 1.76 -19.35
N ALA A 108 0.95 2.51 -19.99
CA ALA A 108 0.28 3.68 -19.41
C ALA A 108 -1.26 3.55 -19.44
N THR A 109 -1.76 2.32 -19.34
CA THR A 109 -3.20 2.05 -19.25
C THR A 109 -3.64 2.02 -17.78
N GLY A 110 -4.63 2.84 -17.41
CA GLY A 110 -5.15 2.93 -16.04
C GLY A 110 -4.59 4.13 -15.26
N ILE A 111 -4.72 4.11 -13.94
CA ILE A 111 -4.31 5.23 -13.07
C ILE A 111 -2.81 5.27 -12.80
N SER A 112 -2.19 4.09 -12.82
CA SER A 112 -0.76 3.94 -12.55
C SER A 112 -0.06 3.33 -13.75
N PRO A 113 1.06 3.90 -14.20
CA PRO A 113 1.91 3.27 -15.21
C PRO A 113 2.70 2.06 -14.68
N PHE A 114 2.57 1.77 -13.39
CA PHE A 114 3.27 0.70 -12.69
C PHE A 114 2.26 -0.24 -12.02
N PRO A 115 2.44 -1.57 -12.10
CA PRO A 115 1.67 -2.52 -11.30
C PRO A 115 1.69 -2.14 -9.82
N ILE A 116 0.51 -2.14 -9.19
CA ILE A 116 0.32 -1.86 -7.77
C ILE A 116 -0.12 -3.15 -7.08
N GLY A 117 0.63 -3.56 -6.06
CA GLY A 117 0.25 -4.63 -5.14
C GLY A 117 -0.14 -4.06 -3.77
N VAL A 118 -1.18 -4.61 -3.15
CA VAL A 118 -1.58 -4.28 -1.77
C VAL A 118 -1.59 -5.55 -0.95
N SER A 119 -0.83 -5.58 0.15
CA SER A 119 -0.83 -6.69 1.09
C SER A 119 -0.98 -6.24 2.53
N VAL A 120 -1.45 -7.15 3.38
CA VAL A 120 -1.73 -6.86 4.79
C VAL A 120 -0.85 -7.71 5.69
N LYS A 121 -0.30 -7.13 6.75
CA LYS A 121 0.43 -7.84 7.81
C LYS A 121 -0.23 -7.66 9.16
N ILE A 122 -0.40 -8.76 9.90
CA ILE A 122 -1.00 -8.75 11.23
C ILE A 122 -0.09 -9.54 12.16
N GLY A 123 0.38 -8.93 13.25
CA GLY A 123 1.34 -9.57 14.16
C GLY A 123 2.62 -10.06 13.47
N GLY A 124 3.03 -9.42 12.36
CA GLY A 124 4.21 -9.80 11.58
C GLY A 124 3.98 -10.87 10.50
N VAL A 125 2.78 -11.44 10.41
CA VAL A 125 2.42 -12.43 9.38
C VAL A 125 1.67 -11.76 8.24
N GLU A 126 2.05 -12.05 7.00
CA GLU A 126 1.36 -11.55 5.81
C GLU A 126 0.10 -12.35 5.53
N ILE A 127 -1.02 -11.64 5.42
CA ILE A 127 -2.36 -12.18 5.22
C ILE A 127 -2.91 -11.54 3.95
N GLY A 128 -2.57 -12.16 2.84
CA GLY A 128 -3.13 -11.86 1.52
C GLY A 128 -2.48 -10.68 0.80
#